data_AF-A0A7I4YIG3-F1
#
_entry.id   AF-A0A7I4YIG3-F1
#
_cell.length_a   1.000
_cell.length_b   1.000
_cell.length_c   1.000
_cell.angle_alpha   90.00
_cell.angle_beta   90.00
_cell.angle_gamma   90.00
#
_symmetry.space_group_name_H-M   'P 1'
#
loop_
_entity.id
_entity.type
_entity.pdbx_description
1 polymer ?
#
loop_
_entity_poly.entity_id
_entity_poly.type
_entity_poly.pdbx_seq_one_letter_code
_entity_poly.pdbx_strand_id
1 'polypeptide(L)'
;MKTAIAALLAVAFVLLITEGHCSHEHDGERPPPPEFLNNLNENAKKEFWDIVKDKGLDHNQKREKILAWGEKYGLQKEAKEHEEKMREWWESHKKE
;
A
#
# COMPACT_ATOMS: atom_id res chain seq x y z
N MET A 1 3.04 -18.30 38.15
CA MET A 1 3.44 -16.92 37.77
C MET A 1 3.77 -16.73 36.27
N LYS A 2 3.54 -17.72 35.38
CA LYS A 2 3.86 -17.60 33.95
C LYS A 2 2.63 -17.32 33.07
N THR A 3 1.44 -17.69 33.55
CA THR A 3 0.16 -17.53 32.84
C THR A 3 -0.42 -16.13 32.94
N ALA A 4 -0.19 -15.43 34.05
CA ALA A 4 -0.63 -14.05 34.24
C ALA A 4 0.05 -13.06 33.26
N ILE A 5 1.30 -13.33 32.88
CA ILE A 5 2.07 -12.48 31.96
C ILE A 5 1.53 -12.62 30.52
N ALA A 6 1.16 -13.85 30.11
CA ALA A 6 0.60 -14.09 28.78
C ALA A 6 -0.77 -13.41 28.57
N ALA A 7 -1.61 -13.36 29.61
CA ALA A 7 -2.91 -12.70 29.55
C ALA A 7 -2.78 -11.16 29.47
N LEU A 8 -1.79 -10.56 30.15
CA LEU A 8 -1.55 -9.12 30.10
C LEU A 8 -1.05 -8.65 28.72
N LEU A 9 -0.26 -9.47 28.02
CA LEU A 9 0.22 -9.15 26.66
C LEU A 9 -0.91 -9.19 25.62
N ALA A 10 -1.88 -10.10 25.76
CA ALA A 10 -3.01 -10.17 24.85
C ALA A 10 -3.96 -8.96 24.98
N VAL A 11 -4.16 -8.44 26.20
CA VAL A 11 -4.98 -7.24 26.45
C VAL A 11 -4.29 -5.98 25.94
N ALA A 12 -2.95 -5.89 26.05
CA ALA A 12 -2.19 -4.78 25.46
C ALA A 12 -2.23 -4.78 23.92
N PHE A 13 -2.25 -5.95 23.28
CA PHE A 13 -2.33 -6.06 21.81
C PHE A 13 -3.70 -5.61 21.27
N VAL A 14 -4.79 -5.79 22.05
CA VAL A 14 -6.14 -5.33 21.67
C VAL A 14 -6.31 -3.82 21.87
N LEU A 15 -5.64 -3.21 22.86
CA LEU A 15 -5.67 -1.75 23.07
C LEU A 15 -4.78 -0.97 22.07
N LEU A 16 -3.79 -1.61 21.46
CA LEU A 16 -2.93 -1.00 20.44
C LEU A 16 -3.59 -0.87 19.06
N ILE A 17 -4.75 -1.49 18.81
CA ILE A 17 -5.44 -1.43 17.50
C ILE A 17 -6.47 -0.27 17.45
N THR A 18 -6.72 0.42 18.57
CA THR A 18 -7.73 1.49 18.68
C THR A 18 -7.15 2.91 18.67
N GLU A 19 -5.84 3.09 18.69
CA GLU A 19 -5.24 4.41 18.44
C GLU A 19 -5.36 4.75 16.96
N GLY A 20 -6.42 5.49 16.65
CA GLY A 20 -6.56 6.24 15.42
C GLY A 20 -5.38 7.19 15.29
N HIS A 21 -4.40 6.80 14.49
CA HIS A 21 -3.36 7.71 14.07
C HIS A 21 -3.99 8.81 13.21
N CYS A 22 -3.97 10.02 13.78
CA CYS A 22 -4.18 11.27 13.08
C CYS A 22 -3.46 11.22 11.73
N SER A 23 -4.23 11.43 10.65
CA SER A 23 -3.72 11.64 9.31
C SER A 23 -2.80 12.86 9.32
N HIS A 24 -1.50 12.64 9.51
CA HIS A 24 -0.50 13.62 9.14
C HIS A 24 -0.44 13.59 7.62
N GLU A 25 -1.14 14.53 6.98
CA GLU A 25 -0.96 14.86 5.58
C GLU A 25 0.49 15.30 5.38
N HIS A 26 1.34 14.35 5.02
CA HIS A 26 2.58 14.65 4.33
C HIS A 26 2.21 15.09 2.92
N ASP A 27 2.25 16.41 2.72
CA ASP A 27 2.27 17.12 1.44
C ASP A 27 3.59 16.83 0.71
N GLY A 28 3.85 15.55 0.46
CA GLY A 28 4.83 15.11 -0.52
C GLY A 28 4.06 14.88 -1.82
N GLU A 29 4.59 15.40 -2.93
CA GLU A 29 4.05 15.16 -4.27
C GLU A 29 3.84 13.66 -4.47
N ARG A 30 2.62 13.18 -4.23
CA ARG A 30 2.26 11.81 -4.56
C ARG A 30 1.97 11.78 -6.04
N PRO A 31 2.45 10.76 -6.75
CA PRO A 31 2.05 10.60 -8.14
C PRO A 31 0.52 10.51 -8.21
N PRO A 32 -0.09 11.08 -9.27
CA PRO A 32 -1.54 11.14 -9.39
C PRO A 32 -2.13 9.73 -9.31
N PRO A 33 -3.28 9.58 -8.63
CA PRO A 33 -3.93 8.28 -8.50
C PRO A 33 -4.24 7.70 -9.89
N PRO A 34 -3.99 6.40 -10.12
CA PRO A 34 -4.22 5.81 -11.43
C PRO A 34 -5.70 5.82 -11.81
N GLU A 35 -6.01 6.33 -13.00
CA GLU A 35 -7.40 6.48 -13.47
C GLU A 35 -8.16 5.16 -13.59
N PHE A 36 -7.47 4.05 -13.92
CA PHE A 36 -8.10 2.73 -14.05
C PHE A 36 -8.66 2.23 -12.71
N LEU A 37 -8.19 2.74 -11.57
CA LEU A 37 -8.75 2.41 -10.27
C LEU A 37 -10.18 2.95 -10.10
N ASN A 38 -10.61 3.96 -10.86
CA ASN A 38 -11.93 4.57 -10.66
C ASN A 38 -13.08 3.60 -10.93
N ASN A 39 -12.93 2.70 -11.91
CA ASN A 39 -13.95 1.73 -12.31
C ASN A 39 -13.92 0.41 -11.52
N LEU A 40 -13.03 0.28 -10.54
CA LEU A 40 -12.87 -0.96 -9.76
C LEU A 40 -13.73 -0.96 -8.49
N ASN A 41 -14.00 -2.16 -7.99
CA ASN A 41 -14.60 -2.35 -6.66
C ASN A 41 -13.74 -1.69 -5.57
N GLU A 42 -14.40 -1.13 -4.55
CA GLU A 42 -13.72 -0.44 -3.44
C GLU A 42 -12.70 -1.33 -2.73
N ASN A 43 -12.99 -2.63 -2.60
CA ASN A 43 -12.03 -3.59 -2.05
C ASN A 43 -10.76 -3.71 -2.90
N ALA A 44 -10.89 -3.74 -4.23
CA ALA A 44 -9.74 -3.82 -5.14
C ALA A 44 -8.89 -2.55 -5.05
N LYS A 45 -9.54 -1.37 -4.98
CA LYS A 45 -8.84 -0.09 -4.74
C LYS A 45 -8.10 -0.11 -3.41
N LYS A 46 -8.74 -0.62 -2.34
CA LYS A 46 -8.14 -0.72 -1.02
C LYS A 46 -6.90 -1.60 -1.03
N GLU A 47 -6.98 -2.80 -1.61
CA GLU A 47 -5.82 -3.72 -1.74
C GLU A 47 -4.66 -3.06 -2.50
N PHE A 48 -4.95 -2.35 -3.59
CA PHE A 48 -3.93 -1.61 -4.34
C PHE A 48 -3.22 -0.56 -3.47
N TRP A 49 -3.99 0.28 -2.78
CA TRP A 49 -3.42 1.34 -1.94
C TRP A 49 -2.67 0.80 -0.73
N ASP A 50 -3.07 -0.36 -0.20
CA ASP A 50 -2.37 -1.05 0.87
C ASP A 50 -0.94 -1.43 0.43
N ILE A 51 -0.82 -2.02 -0.77
CA ILE A 51 0.48 -2.37 -1.38
C ILE A 51 1.35 -1.12 -1.62
N VAL A 52 0.77 -0.07 -2.21
CA VAL A 52 1.52 1.16 -2.54
C VAL A 52 2.01 1.88 -1.29
N LYS A 53 1.17 1.96 -0.25
CA LYS A 53 1.47 2.67 1.00
C LYS A 53 2.36 1.88 1.95
N ASP A 54 2.52 0.58 1.74
CA ASP A 54 3.40 -0.26 2.55
C ASP A 54 4.85 0.27 2.49
N LYS A 55 5.34 0.78 3.63
CA LYS A 55 6.70 1.34 3.73
C LYS A 55 7.76 0.25 3.94
N GLY A 56 7.35 -0.98 4.23
CA GLY A 56 8.24 -2.13 4.42
C GLY A 56 8.63 -2.83 3.12
N LEU A 57 7.98 -2.49 1.99
CA LEU A 57 8.27 -3.08 0.70
C LEU A 57 9.21 -2.20 -0.13
N ASP A 58 10.22 -2.83 -0.72
CA ASP A 58 11.02 -2.20 -1.77
C ASP A 58 10.20 -2.01 -3.06
N HIS A 59 10.64 -1.11 -3.94
CA HIS A 59 10.00 -0.83 -5.21
C HIS A 59 9.79 -2.10 -6.07
N ASN A 60 10.76 -3.02 -6.10
CA ASN A 60 10.60 -4.28 -6.85
C ASN A 60 9.52 -5.18 -6.23
N GLN A 61 9.45 -5.24 -4.90
CA GLN A 61 8.45 -6.05 -4.22
C GLN A 61 7.05 -5.45 -4.39
N LYS A 62 6.92 -4.12 -4.36
CA LYS A 62 5.67 -3.43 -4.68
C LYS A 62 5.23 -3.77 -6.10
N ARG A 63 6.15 -3.68 -7.06
CA ARG A 63 5.90 -4.04 -8.46
C ARG A 63 5.34 -5.45 -8.60
N GLU A 64 5.99 -6.44 -8.01
CA GLU A 64 5.55 -7.83 -8.08
C GLU A 64 4.13 -7.99 -7.49
N LYS A 65 3.86 -7.35 -6.35
CA LYS A 65 2.52 -7.37 -5.73
C LYS A 65 1.45 -6.67 -6.58
N ILE A 66 1.78 -5.53 -7.20
CA ILE A 66 0.87 -4.78 -8.10
C ILE A 66 0.55 -5.61 -9.35
N LEU A 67 1.55 -6.30 -9.92
CA LEU A 67 1.34 -7.19 -11.07
C LEU A 67 0.48 -8.40 -10.70
N ALA A 68 0.72 -9.03 -9.56
CA ALA A 68 -0.10 -10.14 -9.06
C ALA A 68 -1.54 -9.69 -8.73
N TRP A 69 -1.70 -8.50 -8.15
CA TRP A 69 -3.00 -7.87 -7.94
C TRP A 69 -3.71 -7.62 -9.29
N GLY A 70 -2.97 -7.11 -10.29
CA GLY A 70 -3.51 -6.91 -11.64
C GLY A 70 -3.99 -8.21 -12.26
N GLU A 71 -3.24 -9.30 -12.11
CA GLU A 71 -3.65 -10.64 -12.57
C GLU A 71 -4.93 -11.14 -11.89
N LYS A 72 -5.03 -11.00 -10.57
CA LYS A 72 -6.23 -11.37 -9.78
C LYS A 72 -7.51 -10.71 -10.30
N TYR A 73 -7.42 -9.48 -10.81
CA TYR A 73 -8.57 -8.70 -11.30
C TYR A 73 -8.67 -8.62 -12.82
N GLY A 74 -7.77 -9.26 -13.58
CA GLY A 74 -7.74 -9.18 -15.04
C GLY A 74 -7.24 -7.84 -15.61
N LEU A 75 -6.53 -7.05 -14.81
CA LEU A 75 -6.00 -5.71 -15.11
C LEU A 75 -4.49 -5.74 -15.37
N GLN A 76 -3.95 -6.86 -15.86
CA GLN A 76 -2.50 -7.05 -16.05
C GLN A 76 -1.88 -5.95 -16.92
N LYS A 77 -2.63 -5.47 -17.92
CA LYS A 77 -2.18 -4.40 -18.82
C LYS A 77 -2.07 -3.07 -18.07
N GLU A 78 -3.12 -2.67 -17.36
CA GLU A 78 -3.15 -1.42 -16.59
C GLU A 78 -2.13 -1.43 -15.44
N ALA A 79 -1.96 -2.58 -14.77
CA ALA A 79 -0.95 -2.75 -13.73
C ALA A 79 0.48 -2.58 -14.29
N LYS A 80 0.77 -3.12 -15.48
CA LYS A 80 2.07 -2.91 -16.15
C LYS A 80 2.29 -1.45 -16.55
N GLU A 81 1.28 -0.81 -17.14
CA GLU A 81 1.35 0.61 -17.53
C GLU A 81 1.54 1.52 -16.31
N HIS A 82 0.90 1.20 -15.19
CA HIS A 82 1.11 1.90 -13.92
C HIS A 82 2.56 1.83 -13.45
N GLU A 83 3.12 0.62 -13.39
CA GLU A 83 4.49 0.39 -12.94
C GLU A 83 5.53 1.08 -13.82
N GLU A 84 5.28 1.14 -15.14
CA GLU A 84 6.13 1.89 -16.06
C GLU A 84 6.09 3.39 -15.78
N LYS A 85 4.88 3.98 -15.63
CA LYS A 85 4.72 5.40 -15.26
C LYS A 85 5.35 5.72 -13.91
N MET A 86 5.18 4.85 -12.91
CA MET A 86 5.80 5.03 -11.60
C MET A 86 7.32 5.05 -11.72
N ARG A 87 7.89 4.11 -12.48
CA ARG A 87 9.34 4.08 -12.73
C ARG A 87 9.83 5.36 -13.40
N GLU A 88 9.14 5.86 -14.42
CA GLU A 88 9.49 7.13 -15.07
C GLU A 88 9.39 8.33 -14.12
N TRP A 89 8.33 8.39 -13.31
CA TRP A 89 8.15 9.44 -12.32
C TRP A 89 9.26 9.45 -11.27
N TRP A 90 9.61 8.27 -10.73
CA TRP A 90 10.71 8.11 -9.77
C TRP A 90 12.07 8.48 -10.38
N GLU A 91 12.33 8.09 -11.62
CA GLU A 91 13.57 8.44 -12.33
C GLU A 91 13.67 9.95 -12.62
N SER A 92 12.53 10.61 -12.89
CA SER A 92 12.47 12.07 -13.08
C SER A 92 12.77 12.84 -11.79
N HIS A 93 12.26 12.39 -10.64
CA HIS A 93 12.42 13.09 -9.35
C HIS A 93 13.72 12.70 -8.62
N LYS A 94 14.37 11.61 -9.01
CA LYS A 94 15.69 11.20 -8.47
C LYS A 94 16.85 12.06 -9.00
N LYS A 95 16.62 12.88 -10.03
CA LYS A 95 17.67 13.67 -10.71
C LYS A 95 17.88 15.09 -10.16
N GLU A 96 17.15 15.50 -9.12
CA GLU A 96 17.38 16.79 -8.44
C GLU A 96 18.24 16.66 -7.16
#